data_AF-C3ZYR0-F1
#
_entry.id   AF-C3ZYR0-F1
#
_cell.length_a   1.000
_cell.length_b   1.000
_cell.length_c   1.000
_cell.angle_alpha   90.00
_cell.angle_beta   90.00
_cell.angle_gamma   90.00
#
_symmetry.space_group_name_H-M   'P 1'
#
loop_
_entity.id
_entity.type
_entity.pdbx_description
1 polymer ?
#
loop_
_entity_poly.entity_id
_entity_poly.type
_entity_poly.pdbx_seq_one_letter_code
_entity_poly.pdbx_strand_id
1 'polypeptide(L)'
;CVTCTHCCWTYSCDVTCTHCCWTDSCDITCTHCCWTDSCDVTCTHCCWTDSCGVTCTHCCWTDSCGVTCSHCCWTDSCGVTCTHCCWTDSCGVTCTHCCWTDSCGVTCTHCCWTDSCGVT
;
A
#
# COMPACT_ATOMS: atom_id res chain seq x y z
N CYS A 1 13.48 9.52 -15.68
CA CYS A 1 12.15 9.50 -16.30
C CYS A 1 12.05 8.53 -17.48
N VAL A 2 11.24 7.47 -17.31
CA VAL A 2 10.71 6.61 -18.38
C VAL A 2 9.21 6.86 -18.51
N THR A 3 8.72 7.03 -19.74
CA THR A 3 7.28 7.17 -20.05
C THR A 3 6.87 6.12 -21.07
N CYS A 4 5.94 5.23 -20.72
CA CYS A 4 5.54 4.11 -21.57
C CYS A 4 4.06 3.76 -21.35
N THR A 5 3.44 3.01 -22.26
CA THR A 5 2.12 2.41 -21.98
C THR A 5 2.29 1.14 -21.12
N HIS A 6 3.21 0.26 -21.54
CA HIS A 6 3.55 -0.98 -20.83
C HIS A 6 5.05 -1.03 -20.56
N CYS A 7 5.42 -1.27 -19.31
CA CYS A 7 6.80 -1.47 -18.88
C CYS A 7 6.92 -2.82 -18.18
N CYS A 8 7.60 -3.78 -18.82
CA CYS A 8 7.78 -5.12 -18.25
C CYS A 8 8.86 -5.13 -17.16
N TRP A 9 9.96 -4.41 -17.40
CA TRP A 9 11.08 -4.32 -16.48
C TRP A 9 11.74 -2.95 -16.68
N THR A 10 11.98 -2.21 -15.62
CA THR A 10 12.60 -0.87 -15.71
C THR A 10 13.37 -0.55 -14.44
N TYR A 11 14.55 0.05 -14.64
CA TYR A 11 15.33 0.70 -13.60
C TYR A 11 15.51 2.16 -13.99
N SER A 12 14.93 3.09 -13.24
CA SER A 12 15.02 4.53 -13.51
C SER A 12 14.73 5.33 -12.24
N CYS A 13 15.15 6.59 -12.17
CA CYS A 13 14.74 7.46 -11.06
C CYS A 13 13.22 7.64 -11.00
N ASP A 14 12.57 7.81 -12.16
CA ASP A 14 11.12 8.05 -12.23
C ASP A 14 10.51 7.26 -13.39
N VAL A 15 9.38 6.62 -13.11
CA VAL A 15 8.63 5.83 -14.09
C VAL A 15 7.18 6.29 -14.12
N THR A 16 6.69 6.63 -15.31
CA THR A 16 5.27 6.90 -15.58
C THR A 16 4.76 5.92 -16.62
N CYS A 17 3.83 5.06 -16.25
CA CYS A 17 3.30 4.02 -17.14
C CYS A 17 1.78 3.82 -16.99
N THR A 18 1.14 3.13 -17.93
CA THR A 18 -0.22 2.61 -17.67
C THR A 18 -0.12 1.30 -16.89
N HIS A 19 0.72 0.39 -17.35
CA HIS A 19 0.96 -0.92 -16.75
C HIS A 19 2.45 -1.13 -16.49
N CYS A 20 2.81 -1.45 -15.25
CA CYS A 20 4.16 -1.80 -14.86
C CYS A 20 4.18 -3.19 -14.20
N CYS A 21 4.98 -4.11 -14.75
CA CYS A 21 5.07 -5.47 -14.23
C CYS A 21 6.09 -5.57 -13.09
N TRP A 22 7.31 -5.09 -13.33
CA TRP A 22 8.40 -5.06 -12.37
C TRP A 22 9.15 -3.75 -12.52
N THR A 23 9.35 -3.03 -11.43
CA THR A 23 10.03 -1.72 -11.49
C THR A 23 10.78 -1.48 -10.19
N ASP A 24 12.03 -1.05 -10.34
CA ASP A 24 12.87 -0.52 -9.27
C ASP A 24 13.14 0.95 -9.61
N SER A 25 12.63 1.85 -8.78
CA SER A 25 12.61 3.29 -9.07
C SER A 25 12.48 4.12 -7.81
N CYS A 26 12.92 5.39 -7.83
CA CYS A 26 12.62 6.29 -6.72
C CYS A 26 11.11 6.61 -6.69
N ASP A 27 10.54 6.95 -7.84
CA ASP A 27 9.14 7.37 -7.98
C ASP A 27 8.41 6.61 -9.08
N ILE A 28 7.28 5.99 -8.75
CA ILE A 28 6.43 5.26 -9.70
C ILE A 28 5.03 5.88 -9.74
N THR A 29 4.58 6.26 -10.93
CA THR A 29 3.19 6.63 -11.20
C THR A 29 2.61 5.71 -12.27
N CYS A 30 1.62 4.88 -11.90
CA CYS A 30 1.02 3.92 -12.82
C CYS A 30 -0.50 3.78 -12.64
N THR A 31 -1.22 3.20 -13.61
CA THR A 31 -2.59 2.74 -13.33
C THR A 31 -2.57 1.40 -12.63
N HIS A 32 -1.78 0.46 -13.15
CA HIS A 32 -1.60 -0.89 -12.59
C HIS A 32 -0.13 -1.20 -12.38
N CYS A 33 0.22 -1.62 -11.18
CA CYS A 33 1.55 -2.09 -10.81
C CYS A 33 1.47 -3.49 -10.20
N CYS A 34 2.24 -4.43 -10.74
CA CYS A 34 2.26 -5.81 -10.25
C CYS A 34 3.26 -6.00 -9.11
N TRP A 35 4.51 -5.57 -9.30
CA TRP A 35 5.57 -5.69 -8.32
C TRP A 35 6.49 -4.48 -8.41
N THR A 36 6.73 -3.84 -7.28
CA THR A 36 7.55 -2.63 -7.22
C THR A 36 8.41 -2.61 -5.97
N ASP A 37 9.65 -2.19 -6.13
CA ASP A 37 10.54 -1.75 -5.06
C ASP A 37 10.82 -0.27 -5.31
N SER A 38 10.39 0.61 -4.41
CA SER A 38 10.43 2.05 -4.66
C SER A 38 10.44 2.90 -3.41
N CYS A 39 10.86 4.16 -3.50
CA CYS A 39 10.62 5.10 -2.41
C CYS A 39 9.13 5.43 -2.33
N ASP A 40 8.52 5.85 -3.44
CA ASP A 40 7.13 6.27 -3.49
C ASP A 40 6.38 5.68 -4.69
N VAL A 41 5.22 5.06 -4.39
CA VAL A 41 4.34 4.46 -5.40
C VAL A 41 2.97 5.13 -5.37
N THR A 42 2.57 5.70 -6.51
CA THR A 42 1.21 6.21 -6.74
C THR A 42 0.54 5.40 -7.85
N CYS A 43 -0.53 4.68 -7.52
CA CYS A 43 -1.25 3.88 -8.53
C CYS A 43 -2.74 3.71 -8.27
N THR A 44 -3.50 3.22 -9.26
CA THR A 44 -4.89 2.80 -9.00
C THR A 44 -4.92 1.43 -8.34
N HIS A 45 -4.17 0.49 -8.88
CA HIS A 45 -4.08 -0.89 -8.40
C HIS A 45 -2.63 -1.32 -8.19
N CYS A 46 -2.34 -1.81 -6.99
CA CYS A 46 -1.06 -2.44 -6.66
C CYS A 46 -1.26 -3.88 -6.18
N CYS A 47 -0.52 -4.82 -6.78
CA CYS A 47 -0.56 -6.22 -6.32
C CYS A 47 0.44 -6.47 -5.19
N TRP A 48 1.69 -6.04 -5.36
CA TRP A 48 2.75 -6.20 -4.37
C TRP A 48 3.70 -5.01 -4.42
N THR A 49 4.01 -4.45 -3.24
CA THR A 49 4.93 -3.33 -3.12
C THR A 49 5.76 -3.47 -1.85
N ASP A 50 7.05 -3.22 -2.01
CA ASP A 50 7.96 -2.83 -0.94
C ASP A 50 8.32 -1.36 -1.16
N SER A 51 8.02 -0.49 -0.21
CA SER A 51 8.30 0.94 -0.38
C SER A 51 8.32 1.76 0.90
N CYS A 52 8.81 3.00 0.83
CA CYS A 52 8.61 3.94 1.93
C CYS A 52 7.14 4.40 1.99
N GLY A 53 6.53 4.72 0.85
CA GLY A 53 5.17 5.24 0.76
C GLY A 53 4.35 4.64 -0.39
N VAL A 54 3.11 4.23 -0.08
CA VAL A 54 2.13 3.78 -1.08
C VAL A 54 0.87 4.62 -1.01
N THR A 55 0.49 5.21 -2.14
CA THR A 55 -0.83 5.82 -2.35
C THR A 55 -1.55 5.09 -3.47
N CYS A 56 -2.65 4.39 -3.15
CA CYS A 56 -3.44 3.71 -4.19
C CYS A 56 -4.93 3.60 -3.91
N THR A 57 -5.73 3.20 -4.91
CA THR A 57 -7.14 2.87 -4.64
C THR A 57 -7.25 1.47 -4.02
N HIS A 58 -6.58 0.49 -4.63
CA HIS A 58 -6.60 -0.90 -4.21
C HIS A 58 -5.18 -1.44 -4.05
N CYS A 59 -4.91 -2.04 -2.88
CA CYS A 59 -3.68 -2.76 -2.63
C CYS A 59 -3.93 -4.19 -2.17
N CYS A 60 -3.26 -5.16 -2.77
CA CYS A 60 -3.35 -6.56 -2.36
C CYS A 60 -2.36 -6.91 -1.25
N TRP A 61 -1.10 -6.50 -1.40
CA TRP A 61 -0.03 -6.80 -0.44
C TRP A 61 0.96 -5.63 -0.40
N THR A 62 1.31 -5.20 0.80
CA THR A 62 2.29 -4.11 0.98
C THR A 62 3.12 -4.35 2.22
N ASP A 63 4.43 -4.15 2.05
CA ASP A 63 5.36 -3.86 3.12
C ASP A 63 5.80 -2.40 2.93
N SER A 64 5.53 -1.53 3.90
CA SER A 64 5.93 -0.12 3.77
C SER A 64 6.02 0.64 5.07
N CYS A 65 6.64 1.82 5.05
CA CYS A 65 6.52 2.73 6.19
C CYS A 65 5.11 3.33 6.28
N GLY A 66 4.46 3.63 5.15
CA GLY A 66 3.12 4.22 5.15
C GLY A 66 2.26 3.82 3.97
N VAL A 67 1.01 3.44 4.25
CA VAL A 67 0.00 3.10 3.24
C VAL A 67 -1.21 4.03 3.35
N THR A 68 -1.57 4.65 2.24
CA THR A 68 -2.86 5.34 2.07
C THR A 68 -3.63 4.68 0.93
N CYS A 69 -4.76 4.05 1.23
CA CYS A 69 -5.59 3.46 0.18
C CYS A 69 -7.09 3.43 0.47
N SER A 70 -7.92 3.14 -0.53
CA SER A 70 -9.36 2.89 -0.26
C SER A 70 -9.58 1.48 0.28
N HIS A 71 -8.91 0.49 -0.34
CA HIS A 71 -9.02 -0.91 0.03
C HIS A 71 -7.64 -1.56 0.14
N CYS A 72 -7.40 -2.23 1.26
CA CYS A 72 -6.22 -3.04 1.48
C CYS A 72 -6.56 -4.48 1.88
N CYS A 73 -5.93 -5.47 1.23
CA CYS A 73 -6.12 -6.87 1.61
C CYS A 73 -5.13 -7.30 2.71
N TRP A 74 -3.86 -6.96 2.58
CA TRP A 74 -2.82 -7.33 3.54
C TRP A 74 -1.76 -6.23 3.61
N THR A 75 -1.38 -5.84 4.82
CA THR A 75 -0.33 -4.84 5.03
C THR A 75 0.47 -5.15 6.26
N ASP A 76 1.79 -5.03 6.10
CA ASP A 76 2.74 -4.81 7.17
C ASP A 76 3.26 -3.37 7.02
N SER A 77 3.04 -2.51 8.03
CA SER A 77 3.55 -1.14 7.93
C SER A 77 3.68 -0.39 9.24
N CYS A 78 4.46 0.69 9.26
CA CYS A 78 4.43 1.60 10.42
C CYS A 78 3.08 2.35 10.55
N GLY A 79 2.38 2.61 9.45
CA GLY A 79 1.08 3.27 9.49
C GLY A 79 0.18 2.99 8.29
N VAL A 80 -1.09 2.69 8.58
CA VAL A 80 -2.12 2.45 7.57
C VAL A 80 -3.27 3.45 7.71
N THR A 81 -3.62 4.12 6.62
CA THR A 81 -4.89 4.86 6.49
C THR A 81 -5.70 4.29 5.34
N CYS A 82 -6.87 3.74 5.63
CA CYS A 82 -7.74 3.23 4.56
C CYS A 82 -9.24 3.23 4.88
N THR A 83 -10.10 3.08 3.87
CA THR A 83 -11.54 2.90 4.13
C THR A 83 -11.80 1.47 4.62
N HIS A 84 -11.24 0.47 3.94
CA HIS A 84 -11.40 -0.94 4.24
C HIS A 84 -10.07 -1.67 4.30
N CYS A 85 -9.85 -2.42 5.38
CA CYS A 85 -8.73 -3.34 5.50
C CYS A 85 -9.17 -4.75 5.87
N CYS A 86 -8.62 -5.78 5.20
CA CYS A 86 -8.85 -7.17 5.59
C CYS A 86 -7.88 -7.63 6.70
N TRP A 87 -6.59 -7.37 6.56
CA TRP A 87 -5.58 -7.80 7.53
C TRP A 87 -4.47 -6.76 7.63
N THR A 88 -4.09 -6.38 8.84
CA THR A 88 -2.98 -5.45 9.07
C THR A 88 -2.18 -5.84 10.29
N ASP A 89 -0.86 -5.83 10.12
CA ASP A 89 0.12 -5.71 11.19
C ASP A 89 0.72 -4.31 11.10
N SER A 90 0.54 -3.47 12.13
CA SER A 90 1.03 -2.09 12.07
C SER A 90 1.23 -1.41 13.41
N CYS A 91 2.15 -0.46 13.49
CA CYS A 91 2.20 0.42 14.67
C CYS A 91 0.94 1.29 14.82
N GLY A 92 0.25 1.65 13.73
CA GLY A 92 -0.94 2.49 13.79
C GLY A 92 -1.89 2.31 12.60
N VAL A 93 -3.18 2.08 12.90
CA VAL A 93 -4.21 1.87 11.88
C VAL A 93 -5.35 2.86 12.05
N THR A 94 -5.66 3.60 10.99
CA THR A 94 -6.86 4.43 10.88
C THR A 94 -7.73 3.91 9.74
N CYS A 95 -8.92 3.40 10.04
CA CYS A 95 -9.83 2.96 8.99
C CYS A 95 -11.32 3.03 9.31
N THR A 96 -12.19 2.95 8.30
CA THR A 96 -13.63 2.81 8.57
C THR A 96 -13.96 1.38 8.98
N HIS A 97 -13.44 0.41 8.24
CA HIS A 97 -13.69 -1.02 8.46
C HIS A 97 -12.40 -1.83 8.45
N CYS A 98 -12.21 -2.68 9.47
CA CYS A 98 -11.11 -3.64 9.56
C CYS A 98 -11.62 -5.05 9.91
N CYS A 99 -11.19 -6.08 9.18
CA CYS A 99 -11.53 -7.46 9.56
C CYS A 99 -10.60 -8.01 10.66
N TRP A 100 -9.29 -7.82 10.53
CA TRP A 100 -8.31 -8.24 11.53
C TRP A 100 -7.16 -7.25 11.59
N THR A 101 -6.75 -6.89 12.80
CA THR A 101 -5.58 -6.05 13.02
C THR A 101 -4.80 -6.52 14.25
N ASP A 102 -3.48 -6.53 14.11
CA ASP A 102 -2.51 -6.54 15.20
C ASP A 102 -1.82 -5.17 15.19
N SER A 103 -1.99 -4.37 16.24
CA SER A 103 -1.45 -3.00 16.24
C SER A 103 -1.23 -2.39 17.62
N CYS A 104 -0.30 -1.44 17.73
CA CYS A 104 -0.17 -0.64 18.95
C CYS A 104 -1.28 0.41 19.11
N GLY A 105 -1.92 0.83 18.02
CA GLY A 105 -2.96 1.86 18.03
C GLY A 105 -3.94 1.70 16.89
N VAL A 106 -5.22 1.50 17.23
CA VAL A 106 -6.28 1.34 16.23
C VAL A 106 -7.35 2.39 16.44
N THR A 107 -7.68 3.12 15.38
CA THR A 107 -8.85 3.99 15.29
C THR A 107 -9.73 3.49 14.16
N CYS A 108 -10.88 2.91 14.49
CA CYS A 108 -11.82 2.44 13.48
C CYS A 108 -13.29 2.56 13.87
N THR A 109 -14.17 2.68 12.86
CA THR A 109 -15.62 2.66 13.10
C THR A 109 -16.11 1.23 13.36
N HIS A 110 -15.56 0.26 12.63
CA HIS A 110 -15.90 -1.15 12.75
C HIS A 110 -14.66 -2.02 12.65
N CYS A 111 -14.40 -2.84 13.68
CA CYS A 111 -13.41 -3.92 13.61
C CYS A 111 -14.00 -5.25 14.08
N CYS A 112 -13.71 -6.33 13.35
CA CYS A 112 -14.15 -7.67 13.74
C CYS A 112 -13.22 -8.31 14.79
N TRP A 113 -11.90 -8.17 14.60
CA TRP A 113 -10.89 -8.73 15.49
C TRP A 113 -9.71 -7.78 15.66
N THR A 114 -9.35 -7.52 16.92
CA THR A 114 -8.24 -6.64 17.27
C THR A 114 -7.38 -7.30 18.33
N ASP A 115 -6.09 -7.45 18.03
CA ASP A 115 -5.05 -7.63 19.04
C ASP A 115 -4.29 -6.31 19.14
N SER A 116 -4.37 -5.63 20.28
CA SER A 116 -3.69 -4.34 20.44
C SER A 116 -3.50 -3.94 21.89
N CYS A 117 -2.49 -3.11 22.15
CA CYS A 117 -2.27 -2.50 23.46
C CYS A 117 -3.02 -1.18 23.66
N GLY A 118 -3.75 -0.68 22.65
CA GLY A 118 -4.55 0.55 22.71
C GLY A 118 -5.62 0.61 21.61
N VAL A 119 -6.87 0.30 21.97
CA VAL A 119 -8.05 0.52 21.11
C VAL A 119 -8.78 1.78 21.58
N THR A 120 -9.06 2.69 20.65
CA THR A 120 -9.96 3.84 20.84
C THR A 120 -10.95 3.91 19.70
#